data_AF-A0A925FW21-F1
#
_entry.id   AF-A0A925FW21-F1
#
_cell.length_a   1.000
_cell.length_b   1.000
_cell.length_c   1.000
_cell.angle_alpha   90.00
_cell.angle_beta   90.00
_cell.angle_gamma   90.00
#
_symmetry.space_group_name_H-M   'P 1'
#
loop_
_entity.id
_entity.type
_entity.pdbx_description
1 polymer ?
#
loop_
_entity_poly.entity_id
_entity_poly.type
_entity_poly.pdbx_seq_one_letter_code
_entity_poly.pdbx_strand_id
1 'polypeptide(L)'
;MANSSTIKDELKEISPLIAGIEPVNLFKVPGGYFDGFAEGLMNKLRADTAENPVSELTVLSPLLAGLDKKLPYSAPDGYFQDLSENIVTGVKAIDFVNEELENMIPAMSGLQNRKTYTVPKGYFEAFPQKMVQLAKAQQPGKVISMNFAKRVVRYAAAAALMGVMAIGAWFYTSDKTPKGIANASAIEAETAGKVKALPDAEIAAYADVNSWGIPSASSIVADDITENNMNDLFADVSDEELQRYIEQHGGPALTTNN
;
A
#
# COMPACT_ATOMS: atom_id res chain seq x y z
N MET A 1 13.52 29.37 -41.58
CA MET A 1 12.26 29.69 -42.28
C MET A 1 12.38 29.73 -43.81
N ALA A 2 13.55 29.99 -44.40
CA ALA A 2 13.69 30.06 -45.86
C ALA A 2 13.44 28.72 -46.60
N ASN A 3 13.75 27.58 -45.99
CA ASN A 3 13.60 26.26 -46.65
C ASN A 3 12.16 25.71 -46.62
N SER A 4 11.26 26.25 -45.77
CA SER A 4 9.90 25.70 -45.64
C SER A 4 8.97 26.06 -46.79
N SER A 5 9.25 27.17 -47.50
CA SER A 5 8.52 27.54 -48.72
C SER A 5 8.97 26.67 -49.90
N THR A 6 10.28 26.50 -50.08
CA THR A 6 10.85 25.67 -51.15
C THR A 6 10.36 24.22 -51.05
N ILE A 7 10.36 23.64 -49.85
CA ILE A 7 9.87 22.27 -49.62
C ILE A 7 8.37 22.15 -49.94
N LYS A 8 7.56 23.18 -49.68
CA LYS A 8 6.12 23.16 -50.01
C LYS A 8 5.87 23.22 -51.51
N ASP A 9 6.67 24.00 -52.23
CA ASP A 9 6.57 24.12 -53.69
C ASP A 9 7.02 22.83 -54.38
N GLU A 10 8.13 22.22 -53.93
CA GLU A 10 8.60 20.91 -54.40
C GLU A 10 7.60 19.79 -54.08
N LEU A 11 7.01 19.78 -52.87
CA LEU A 11 5.98 18.81 -52.50
C LEU A 11 4.72 18.96 -53.35
N LYS A 12 4.34 20.18 -53.73
CA LYS A 12 3.17 20.45 -54.56
C LYS A 12 3.35 19.93 -55.98
N GLU A 13 4.58 19.97 -56.49
CA GLU A 13 4.95 19.39 -57.79
C GLU A 13 4.92 17.84 -57.76
N ILE A 14 5.42 17.23 -56.68
CA ILE A 14 5.49 15.77 -56.54
C ILE A 14 4.11 15.16 -56.20
N SER A 15 3.38 15.78 -55.27
CA SER A 15 2.07 15.29 -54.83
C SER A 15 1.23 16.43 -54.22
N PRO A 16 0.21 16.93 -54.93
CA PRO A 16 -0.68 17.97 -54.42
C PRO A 16 -1.48 17.50 -53.19
N LEU A 17 -1.67 16.19 -53.03
CA LEU A 17 -2.32 15.60 -51.85
C LEU A 17 -1.46 15.74 -50.59
N ILE A 18 -0.16 15.47 -50.69
CA ILE A 18 0.75 15.54 -49.54
C ILE A 18 1.06 17.01 -49.19
N ALA A 19 1.19 17.87 -50.20
CA ALA A 19 1.41 19.30 -50.00
C ALA A 19 0.24 20.04 -49.31
N GLY A 20 -0.97 19.48 -49.40
CA GLY A 20 -2.16 20.00 -48.71
C GLY A 20 -2.26 19.59 -47.24
N ILE A 21 -1.41 18.67 -46.76
CA ILE A 21 -1.39 18.26 -45.36
C ILE A 21 -0.63 19.31 -44.55
N GLU A 22 -1.28 19.90 -43.55
CA GLU A 22 -0.59 20.81 -42.64
C GLU A 22 0.53 20.06 -41.88
N PRO A 23 1.72 20.67 -41.72
CA PRO A 23 2.79 20.07 -40.93
C PRO A 23 2.39 20.06 -39.45
N VAL A 24 1.79 18.95 -39.01
CA VAL A 24 1.46 18.71 -37.60
C VAL A 24 2.65 18.05 -36.93
N ASN A 25 3.14 18.61 -35.82
CA ASN A 25 4.11 17.93 -34.98
C ASN A 25 3.41 16.73 -34.29
N LEU A 26 3.72 15.52 -34.75
CA LEU A 26 3.21 14.25 -34.21
C LEU A 26 3.88 13.87 -32.88
N PHE A 27 5.06 14.41 -32.59
CA PHE A 27 5.83 14.12 -31.39
C PHE A 27 5.57 15.19 -30.33
N LYS A 28 4.40 15.12 -29.72
CA LYS A 28 4.05 15.93 -28.54
C LYS A 28 4.05 15.05 -27.31
N VAL A 29 4.80 15.47 -26.31
CA VAL A 29 4.66 14.88 -24.97
C VAL A 29 3.34 15.34 -24.35
N PRO A 30 2.64 14.48 -23.61
CA PRO A 30 1.47 14.90 -22.83
C PRO A 30 1.83 16.04 -21.86
N GLY A 31 0.84 16.86 -21.50
CA GLY A 31 1.02 17.85 -20.43
C GLY A 31 1.48 17.16 -19.15
N GLY A 32 2.47 17.75 -18.48
CA GLY A 32 3.06 17.21 -17.26
C GLY A 32 4.03 16.03 -17.43
N TYR A 33 4.43 15.69 -18.67
CA TYR A 33 5.40 14.60 -18.91
C TYR A 33 6.73 14.77 -18.17
N PHE A 34 7.18 16.02 -17.98
CA PHE A 34 8.41 16.34 -17.27
C PHE A 34 8.18 16.76 -15.81
N ASP A 35 6.95 16.66 -15.30
CA ASP A 35 6.65 16.98 -13.92
C ASP A 35 7.39 15.96 -13.02
N GLY A 36 8.18 16.47 -12.07
CA GLY A 36 9.02 15.63 -11.21
C GLY A 36 10.26 15.03 -11.89
N PHE A 37 10.57 15.35 -13.16
CA PHE A 37 11.76 14.82 -13.85
C PHE A 37 13.07 15.16 -13.12
N ALA A 38 13.22 16.42 -12.70
CA ALA A 38 14.43 16.87 -12.00
C ALA A 38 14.63 16.14 -10.65
N GLU A 39 13.54 15.94 -9.91
CA GLU A 39 13.54 15.19 -8.66
C GLU A 39 13.89 13.71 -8.90
N GLY A 40 13.26 13.08 -9.89
CA GLY A 40 13.57 11.70 -10.29
C GLY A 40 15.03 11.51 -10.72
N LEU A 41 15.59 12.49 -11.44
CA LEU A 41 17.00 12.48 -11.84
C LEU A 41 17.93 12.60 -10.62
N MET A 42 17.62 13.48 -9.67
CA MET A 42 18.39 13.64 -8.44
C MET A 42 18.32 12.39 -7.55
N ASN A 43 17.16 11.77 -7.43
CA ASN A 43 17.00 10.51 -6.70
C ASN A 43 17.80 9.39 -7.36
N LYS A 44 17.84 9.34 -8.70
CA LYS A 44 18.67 8.38 -9.43
C LYS A 44 20.16 8.60 -9.21
N LEU A 45 20.63 9.85 -9.20
CA LEU A 45 22.04 10.16 -8.93
C LEU A 45 22.44 9.77 -7.50
N ARG A 46 21.55 10.04 -6.52
CA ARG A 46 21.74 9.65 -5.12
C ARG A 46 21.80 8.12 -4.96
N ALA A 47 20.94 7.41 -5.69
CA ALA A 47 20.92 5.95 -5.72
C ALA A 47 22.20 5.35 -6.33
N ASP A 48 22.75 5.97 -7.38
CA ASP A 48 24.00 5.54 -8.02
C ASP A 48 25.23 5.69 -7.10
N THR A 49 25.17 6.63 -6.15
CA THR A 49 26.19 6.82 -5.11
C THR A 49 25.99 5.97 -3.86
N ALA A 50 24.94 5.15 -3.79
CA ALA A 50 24.65 4.35 -2.60
C ALA A 50 25.63 3.18 -2.43
N GLU A 51 26.14 2.99 -1.22
CA GLU A 51 27.09 1.90 -0.92
C GLU A 51 26.43 0.51 -0.84
N ASN A 52 25.11 0.45 -0.64
CA ASN A 52 24.39 -0.81 -0.53
C ASN A 52 23.04 -0.81 -1.28
N PRO A 53 22.54 -2.00 -1.69
CA PRO A 53 21.28 -2.11 -2.43
C PRO A 53 20.03 -1.73 -1.63
N VAL A 54 20.08 -1.77 -0.31
CA VAL A 54 18.96 -1.38 0.57
C VAL A 54 18.81 0.14 0.59
N SER A 55 19.92 0.88 0.70
CA SER A 55 20.00 2.34 0.65
C SER A 55 19.67 2.88 -0.74
N GLU A 56 20.02 2.15 -1.80
CA GLU A 56 19.56 2.45 -3.16
C GLU A 56 18.03 2.37 -3.24
N LEU A 57 17.47 1.26 -2.74
CA LEU A 57 16.04 1.01 -2.78
C LEU A 57 15.22 1.98 -1.93
N THR A 58 15.73 2.44 -0.77
CA THR A 58 15.04 3.43 0.06
C THR A 58 14.91 4.78 -0.65
N VAL A 59 15.90 5.19 -1.44
CA VAL A 59 15.89 6.44 -2.20
C VAL A 59 15.00 6.34 -3.44
N LEU A 60 15.07 5.23 -4.17
CA LEU A 60 14.30 5.06 -5.42
C LEU A 60 12.84 4.70 -5.16
N SER A 61 12.57 3.92 -4.12
CA SER A 61 11.24 3.43 -3.81
C SER A 61 11.08 3.16 -2.31
N PRO A 62 10.85 4.22 -1.51
CA PRO A 62 10.66 4.09 -0.07
C PRO A 62 9.51 3.14 0.28
N LEU A 63 8.48 3.05 -0.58
CA LEU A 63 7.39 2.10 -0.43
C LEU A 63 7.90 0.66 -0.51
N LEU A 64 8.67 0.31 -1.55
CA LEU A 64 9.19 -1.06 -1.70
C LEU A 64 10.23 -1.41 -0.63
N ALA A 65 10.99 -0.43 -0.14
CA ALA A 65 11.93 -0.63 0.95
C ALA A 65 11.22 -0.99 2.28
N GLY A 66 10.00 -0.48 2.49
CA GLY A 66 9.18 -0.78 3.66
C GLY A 66 8.37 -2.07 3.56
N LEU A 67 8.34 -2.75 2.41
CA LEU A 67 7.67 -4.04 2.28
C LEU A 67 8.54 -5.18 2.79
N ASP A 68 7.95 -6.04 3.62
CA ASP A 68 8.55 -7.32 3.97
C ASP A 68 8.82 -8.14 2.71
N LYS A 69 10.07 -8.58 2.50
CA LYS A 69 10.49 -9.47 1.40
C LYS A 69 10.00 -10.90 1.59
N LYS A 70 8.71 -11.10 1.78
CA LYS A 70 8.07 -12.42 1.85
C LYS A 70 7.85 -12.90 0.43
N LEU A 71 8.79 -13.69 -0.07
CA LEU A 71 8.59 -14.41 -1.33
C LEU A 71 7.41 -15.37 -1.13
N PRO A 72 6.39 -15.37 -2.01
CA PRO A 72 5.23 -16.26 -1.88
C PRO A 72 5.61 -17.75 -2.01
N TYR A 73 6.82 -18.02 -2.47
CA TYR A 73 7.38 -19.35 -2.62
C TYR A 73 8.80 -19.34 -2.07
N SER A 74 9.08 -20.23 -1.11
CA SER A 74 10.42 -20.59 -0.69
C SER A 74 10.63 -22.08 -0.97
N ALA A 75 11.86 -22.46 -1.29
CA ALA A 75 12.20 -23.87 -1.34
C ALA A 75 12.04 -24.46 0.09
N PRO A 76 11.56 -25.72 0.21
CA PRO A 76 11.57 -26.43 1.48
C PRO A 76 13.00 -26.54 2.04
N ASP A 77 13.12 -26.60 3.36
CA ASP A 77 14.40 -26.83 4.02
C ASP A 77 15.03 -28.14 3.50
N GLY A 78 16.31 -28.09 3.15
CA GLY A 78 17.06 -29.25 2.65
C GLY A 78 16.87 -29.58 1.16
N TYR A 79 16.00 -28.88 0.42
CA TYR A 79 15.71 -29.19 -0.99
C TYR A 79 16.96 -29.34 -1.86
N PHE A 80 17.94 -28.44 -1.71
CA PHE A 80 19.18 -28.48 -2.50
C PHE A 80 20.24 -29.40 -1.91
N GLN A 81 20.23 -29.63 -0.60
CA GLN A 81 21.12 -30.57 0.08
C GLN A 81 20.82 -32.01 -0.34
N ASP A 82 19.53 -32.37 -0.38
CA ASP A 82 19.08 -33.72 -0.69
C ASP A 82 19.07 -34.00 -2.20
N LEU A 83 19.14 -32.95 -3.04
CA LEU A 83 19.08 -33.07 -4.49
C LEU A 83 20.19 -33.99 -5.04
N SER A 84 21.41 -33.84 -4.56
CA SER A 84 22.55 -34.64 -5.03
C SER A 84 22.37 -36.13 -4.71
N GLU A 85 21.92 -36.44 -3.50
CA GLU A 85 21.67 -37.81 -3.05
C GLU A 85 20.48 -38.44 -3.78
N ASN A 86 19.40 -37.68 -3.95
CA ASN A 86 18.21 -38.11 -4.69
C ASN A 86 18.51 -38.37 -6.17
N ILE A 87 19.35 -37.55 -6.82
CA ILE A 87 19.78 -37.77 -8.20
C ILE A 87 20.61 -39.06 -8.31
N VAL A 88 21.60 -39.25 -7.44
CA VAL A 88 22.44 -40.46 -7.47
C VAL A 88 21.61 -41.72 -7.19
N THR A 89 20.65 -41.65 -6.27
CA THR A 89 19.75 -42.76 -5.96
C THR A 89 18.80 -43.04 -7.13
N GLY A 90 18.28 -42.00 -7.78
CA GLY A 90 17.45 -42.12 -8.97
C GLY A 90 18.19 -42.76 -10.15
N VAL A 91 19.44 -42.35 -10.41
CA VAL A 91 20.26 -42.94 -11.47
C VAL A 91 20.56 -44.41 -11.17
N LYS A 92 20.96 -44.75 -9.95
CA LYS A 92 21.20 -46.15 -9.54
C LYS A 92 19.94 -47.02 -9.63
N ALA A 93 18.77 -46.48 -9.33
CA ALA A 93 17.51 -47.21 -9.47
C ALA A 93 17.17 -47.47 -10.95
N ILE A 94 17.46 -46.53 -11.84
CA ILE A 94 17.29 -46.70 -13.29
C ILE A 94 18.26 -47.78 -13.81
N ASP A 95 19.53 -47.71 -13.42
CA ASP A 95 20.55 -48.68 -13.85
C ASP A 95 20.24 -50.09 -13.34
N PHE A 96 19.83 -50.24 -12.08
CA PHE A 96 19.40 -51.52 -11.52
C PHE A 96 18.16 -52.08 -12.23
N VAL A 97 17.16 -51.25 -12.53
CA VAL A 97 15.98 -51.69 -13.28
C VAL A 97 16.37 -52.12 -14.69
N ASN A 98 17.23 -51.37 -15.39
CA ASN A 98 17.65 -51.74 -16.73
C ASN A 98 18.46 -53.04 -16.75
N GLU A 99 19.37 -53.24 -15.79
CA GLU A 99 20.19 -54.45 -15.68
C GLU A 99 19.36 -55.69 -15.31
N GLU A 100 18.40 -55.57 -14.38
CA GLU A 100 17.48 -56.67 -14.04
C GLU A 100 16.48 -56.94 -15.17
N LEU A 101 16.00 -55.89 -15.87
CA LEU A 101 15.01 -56.01 -16.94
C LEU A 101 15.61 -56.58 -18.24
N GLU A 102 16.87 -56.26 -18.56
CA GLU A 102 17.61 -56.87 -19.67
C GLU A 102 17.88 -58.36 -19.44
N ASN A 103 18.11 -58.77 -18.18
CA ASN A 103 18.53 -60.12 -17.86
C ASN A 103 17.38 -61.10 -17.53
N MET A 104 16.17 -60.65 -17.16
CA MET A 104 15.17 -61.57 -16.62
C MET A 104 13.94 -61.90 -17.47
N ILE A 105 13.53 -61.12 -18.49
CA ILE A 105 12.15 -61.33 -19.01
C ILE A 105 12.05 -61.37 -20.55
N PRO A 106 12.14 -62.56 -21.17
CA PRO A 106 11.81 -62.76 -22.59
C PRO A 106 10.37 -62.33 -22.94
N ALA A 107 9.46 -62.23 -21.96
CA ALA A 107 8.10 -61.73 -22.14
C ALA A 107 7.97 -60.20 -22.28
N MET A 108 8.99 -59.41 -21.89
CA MET A 108 8.99 -57.94 -22.03
C MET A 108 9.38 -57.47 -23.44
N SER A 109 10.10 -58.29 -24.22
CA SER A 109 10.41 -58.02 -25.63
C SER A 109 9.16 -57.88 -26.51
N GLY A 110 8.00 -58.39 -26.07
CA GLY A 110 6.70 -58.17 -26.72
C GLY A 110 5.98 -56.89 -26.27
N LEU A 111 6.39 -56.30 -25.15
CA LEU A 111 5.78 -55.11 -24.55
C LEU A 111 6.52 -53.81 -24.89
N GLN A 112 7.81 -53.87 -25.25
CA GLN A 112 8.62 -52.71 -25.65
C GLN A 112 7.97 -51.84 -26.76
N ASN A 113 7.15 -52.45 -27.62
CA ASN A 113 6.44 -51.77 -28.72
C ASN A 113 4.94 -51.63 -28.49
N ARG A 114 4.41 -51.96 -27.31
CA ARG A 114 2.99 -51.87 -27.02
C ARG A 114 2.65 -50.46 -26.52
N LYS A 115 1.96 -49.67 -27.35
CA LYS A 115 1.45 -48.36 -26.92
C LYS A 115 0.41 -48.56 -25.81
N THR A 116 0.81 -48.29 -24.57
CA THR A 116 -0.04 -48.39 -23.36
C THR A 116 -1.15 -47.35 -23.37
N TYR A 117 -0.92 -46.22 -24.03
CA TYR A 117 -1.89 -45.15 -24.21
C TYR A 117 -2.35 -45.12 -25.66
N THR A 118 -3.58 -45.56 -25.89
CA THR A 118 -4.27 -45.39 -27.17
C THR A 118 -5.55 -44.64 -26.91
N VAL A 119 -5.81 -43.60 -27.71
CA VAL A 119 -7.09 -42.91 -27.65
C VAL A 119 -8.16 -43.79 -28.30
N PRO A 120 -9.41 -43.78 -27.79
CA PRO A 120 -10.52 -44.43 -28.46
C PRO A 120 -10.66 -43.93 -29.91
N LYS A 121 -11.06 -44.83 -30.83
CA LYS A 121 -11.34 -44.44 -32.22
C LYS A 121 -12.37 -43.30 -32.24
N GLY A 122 -12.09 -42.25 -33.01
CA GLY A 122 -12.96 -41.08 -33.12
C GLY A 122 -12.91 -40.10 -31.95
N TYR A 123 -12.00 -40.27 -30.97
CA TYR A 123 -11.83 -39.34 -29.85
C TYR A 123 -11.67 -37.88 -30.34
N PHE A 124 -10.78 -37.66 -31.32
CA PHE A 124 -10.53 -36.33 -31.86
C PHE A 124 -11.63 -35.82 -32.79
N GLU A 125 -12.41 -36.69 -33.42
CA GLU A 125 -13.54 -36.28 -34.28
C GLU A 125 -14.75 -35.82 -33.45
N ALA A 126 -15.02 -36.48 -32.33
CA ALA A 126 -16.09 -36.11 -31.40
C ALA A 126 -15.69 -34.95 -30.46
N PHE A 127 -14.40 -34.62 -30.37
CA PHE A 127 -13.88 -33.63 -29.42
C PHE A 127 -14.42 -32.20 -29.65
N PRO A 128 -14.45 -31.64 -30.87
CA PRO A 128 -15.00 -30.30 -31.11
C PRO A 128 -16.48 -30.21 -30.74
N GLN A 129 -17.26 -31.24 -31.07
CA GLN A 129 -18.69 -31.30 -30.78
C GLN A 129 -18.94 -31.37 -29.26
N LYS A 130 -18.13 -32.15 -28.54
CA LYS A 130 -18.18 -32.24 -27.07
C LYS A 130 -17.84 -30.90 -26.41
N MET A 131 -16.84 -30.17 -26.93
CA MET A 131 -16.48 -28.85 -26.41
C MET A 131 -17.58 -27.80 -26.64
N VAL A 132 -18.24 -27.82 -27.80
CA VAL A 132 -19.38 -26.93 -28.08
C VAL A 132 -20.57 -27.24 -27.17
N GLN A 133 -20.82 -28.52 -26.87
CA GLN A 133 -21.87 -28.91 -25.91
C GLN A 133 -21.55 -28.43 -24.49
N LEU A 134 -20.30 -28.59 -24.04
CA LEU A 134 -19.87 -28.10 -22.73
C LEU A 134 -19.94 -26.58 -22.62
N ALA A 135 -19.57 -25.85 -23.67
CA ALA A 135 -19.69 -24.40 -23.72
C ALA A 135 -21.17 -23.94 -23.67
N LYS A 136 -22.08 -24.66 -24.36
CA LYS A 136 -23.53 -24.38 -24.32
C LYS A 136 -24.19 -24.81 -23.01
N ALA A 137 -23.60 -25.77 -22.30
CA ALA A 137 -24.11 -26.28 -21.02
C ALA A 137 -23.70 -25.42 -19.81
N GLN A 138 -22.96 -24.31 -20.00
CA GLN A 138 -22.80 -23.29 -18.96
C GLN A 138 -24.16 -22.67 -18.63
N GLN A 139 -24.81 -23.23 -17.61
CA GLN A 139 -26.00 -22.63 -17.02
C GLN A 139 -25.61 -21.31 -16.36
N PRO A 140 -26.45 -20.26 -16.46
CA PRO A 140 -26.19 -19.00 -15.77
C PRO A 140 -26.00 -19.29 -14.28
N GLY A 141 -24.88 -18.83 -13.72
CA GLY A 141 -24.50 -19.08 -12.34
C GLY A 141 -25.67 -18.80 -11.40
N LYS A 142 -25.93 -19.73 -10.47
CA LYS A 142 -27.07 -19.68 -9.54
C LYS A 142 -27.12 -18.33 -8.83
N VAL A 143 -28.03 -17.45 -9.27
CA VAL A 143 -28.24 -16.15 -8.66
C VAL A 143 -28.92 -16.37 -7.31
N ILE A 144 -28.18 -16.16 -6.23
CA ILE A 144 -28.73 -16.17 -4.88
C ILE A 144 -29.09 -14.73 -4.55
N SER A 145 -30.37 -14.43 -4.33
CA SER A 145 -30.78 -13.11 -3.86
C SER A 145 -30.28 -12.89 -2.43
N MET A 146 -29.47 -11.86 -2.23
CA MET A 146 -29.02 -11.46 -0.89
C MET A 146 -30.03 -10.47 -0.28
N ASN A 147 -30.79 -10.90 0.74
CA ASN A 147 -31.73 -10.04 1.48
C ASN A 147 -31.04 -9.17 2.54
N PHE A 148 -30.14 -8.27 2.14
CA PHE A 148 -29.38 -7.39 3.05
C PHE A 148 -30.29 -6.46 3.87
N ALA A 149 -31.36 -5.93 3.28
CA ALA A 149 -32.29 -5.01 3.93
C ALA A 149 -32.91 -5.58 5.22
N LYS A 150 -33.24 -6.88 5.26
CA LYS A 150 -33.82 -7.51 6.46
C LYS A 150 -32.85 -7.59 7.64
N ARG A 151 -31.54 -7.63 7.38
CA ARG A 151 -30.52 -7.64 8.44
C ARG A 151 -30.29 -6.24 9.00
N VAL A 152 -30.26 -5.21 8.15
CA VAL A 152 -30.02 -3.83 8.56
C VAL A 152 -31.18 -3.25 9.38
N VAL A 153 -32.43 -3.56 9.04
CA VAL A 153 -33.61 -3.07 9.77
C VAL A 153 -33.60 -3.48 11.26
N ARG A 154 -33.05 -4.65 11.59
CA ARG A 154 -32.94 -5.11 12.98
C ARG A 154 -31.95 -4.28 13.80
N TYR A 155 -30.83 -3.87 13.20
CA TYR A 155 -29.85 -3.01 13.86
C TYR A 155 -30.35 -1.57 13.99
N ALA A 156 -31.06 -1.05 12.98
CA ALA A 156 -31.65 0.29 13.02
C ALA A 156 -32.66 0.45 14.16
N ALA A 157 -33.51 -0.56 14.39
CA ALA A 157 -34.46 -0.54 15.51
C ALA A 157 -33.76 -0.53 16.89
N ALA A 158 -32.68 -1.30 17.05
CA ALA A 158 -31.90 -1.30 18.29
C ALA A 158 -31.24 0.07 18.56
N ALA A 159 -30.67 0.70 17.53
CA ALA A 159 -30.06 2.02 17.64
C ALA A 159 -31.09 3.09 18.02
N ALA A 160 -32.30 3.04 17.46
CA ALA A 160 -33.38 3.96 17.81
C ALA A 160 -33.80 3.83 19.29
N LEU A 161 -33.92 2.60 19.79
CA LEU A 161 -34.25 2.37 21.20
C LEU A 161 -33.15 2.86 22.14
N MET A 162 -31.88 2.60 21.80
CA MET A 162 -30.72 3.13 22.55
C MET A 162 -30.71 4.66 22.58
N GLY A 163 -30.98 5.31 21.44
CA GLY A 163 -31.06 6.77 21.36
C GLY A 163 -32.17 7.36 22.23
N VAL A 164 -33.36 6.76 22.21
CA VAL A 164 -34.48 7.18 23.07
C VAL A 164 -34.15 6.99 24.55
N MET A 165 -33.51 5.88 24.93
CA MET A 165 -33.08 5.66 26.33
C MET A 165 -32.01 6.67 26.77
N ALA A 166 -31.04 6.98 25.92
CA ALA A 166 -29.99 7.96 26.22
C ALA A 166 -30.56 9.37 26.40
N ILE A 167 -31.48 9.79 25.52
CA ILE A 167 -32.15 11.08 25.62
C ILE A 167 -33.05 11.14 26.87
N GLY A 168 -33.77 10.06 27.18
CA GLY A 168 -34.58 9.97 28.40
C GLY A 168 -33.75 10.05 29.68
N ALA A 169 -32.59 9.39 29.71
CA ALA A 169 -31.66 9.46 30.84
C ALA A 169 -31.10 10.88 31.03
N TRP A 170 -30.73 11.55 29.93
CA TRP A 170 -30.25 12.94 29.96
C TRP A 170 -31.30 13.90 30.54
N PHE A 171 -32.56 13.75 30.12
CA PHE A 171 -33.64 14.60 30.62
C PHE A 171 -33.94 14.33 32.10
N TYR A 172 -33.86 13.08 32.54
CA TYR A 172 -34.09 12.69 33.94
C TYR A 172 -32.99 13.13 34.91
N THR A 173 -31.74 13.22 34.45
CA THR A 173 -30.62 13.71 35.28
C THR A 173 -30.50 15.24 35.29
N SER A 174 -31.14 15.94 34.35
CA SER A 174 -31.12 17.41 34.27
C SER A 174 -31.87 18.09 35.43
N ASP A 175 -32.89 17.44 36.01
CA ASP A 175 -33.68 18.01 37.12
C ASP A 175 -33.15 17.64 38.52
N LYS A 176 -32.11 16.80 38.63
CA LYS A 176 -31.49 16.41 39.90
C LYS A 176 -30.06 16.92 39.99
N THR A 177 -29.91 18.23 40.06
CA THR A 177 -28.68 18.86 40.55
C THR A 177 -28.74 18.96 42.08
N PRO A 178 -27.93 18.21 42.85
CA PRO A 178 -27.67 18.57 44.23
C PRO A 178 -26.84 19.86 44.24
N LYS A 179 -27.33 20.87 44.96
CA LYS A 179 -26.55 22.06 45.34
C LYS A 179 -25.29 21.60 46.09
N GLY A 180 -24.11 21.85 45.52
CA GLY A 180 -22.83 21.66 46.19
C GLY A 180 -21.67 21.50 45.23
N ILE A 181 -21.18 22.60 44.66
CA ILE A 181 -19.82 22.67 44.12
C ILE A 181 -18.90 23.03 45.28
N ALA A 182 -18.06 22.08 45.69
CA ALA A 182 -16.77 22.25 46.36
C ALA A 182 -16.18 20.83 46.37
N ASN A 183 -15.29 20.42 45.47
CA ASN A 183 -13.98 21.01 45.23
C ASN A 183 -13.44 20.45 43.89
N ALA A 184 -13.48 21.24 42.81
CA ALA A 184 -12.59 21.00 41.67
C ALA A 184 -11.11 21.17 42.10
N SER A 185 -10.85 22.04 43.08
CA SER A 185 -9.54 22.27 43.68
C SER A 185 -8.96 21.07 44.45
N ALA A 186 -9.79 20.15 44.96
CA ALA A 186 -9.30 18.94 45.64
C ALA A 186 -8.89 17.87 44.62
N ILE A 187 -9.61 17.79 43.50
CA ILE A 187 -9.29 16.89 42.39
C ILE A 187 -8.04 17.40 41.67
N GLU A 188 -7.89 18.71 41.47
CA GLU A 188 -6.68 19.34 40.92
C GLU A 188 -5.47 19.21 41.84
N ALA A 189 -5.62 19.33 43.17
CA ALA A 189 -4.52 19.12 44.11
C ALA A 189 -4.07 17.65 44.18
N GLU A 190 -5.01 16.70 44.09
CA GLU A 190 -4.71 15.26 44.11
C GLU A 190 -4.13 14.77 42.78
N THR A 191 -4.60 15.31 41.64
CA THR A 191 -4.03 15.03 40.32
C THR A 191 -2.68 15.72 40.10
N ALA A 192 -2.47 16.96 40.55
CA ALA A 192 -1.17 17.64 40.46
C ALA A 192 -0.08 16.95 41.31
N GLY A 193 -0.45 16.42 42.49
CA GLY A 193 0.48 15.65 43.33
C GLY A 193 0.86 14.30 42.72
N LYS A 194 -0.08 13.61 42.07
CA LYS A 194 0.15 12.32 41.40
C LYS A 194 0.90 12.47 40.08
N VAL A 195 0.70 13.55 39.34
CA VAL A 195 1.44 13.86 38.10
C VAL A 195 2.90 14.25 38.39
N LYS A 196 3.19 14.95 39.49
CA LYS A 196 4.57 15.22 39.94
C LYS A 196 5.33 14.01 40.45
N ALA A 197 4.63 12.94 40.82
CA ALA A 197 5.23 11.71 41.36
C ALA A 197 5.53 10.67 40.26
N LEU A 198 5.13 10.92 39.01
CA LEU A 198 5.50 10.08 37.89
C LEU A 198 6.98 10.33 37.52
N PRO A 199 7.80 9.28 37.36
CA PRO A 199 9.14 9.45 36.85
C PRO A 199 9.08 9.95 35.39
N ASP A 200 9.96 10.89 35.03
CA ASP A 200 9.99 11.51 33.70
C ASP A 200 10.09 10.47 32.55
N ALA A 201 10.64 9.28 32.84
CA ALA A 201 10.72 8.16 31.92
C ALA A 201 9.35 7.56 31.52
N GLU A 202 8.34 7.56 32.40
CA GLU A 202 7.00 7.07 32.06
C GLU A 202 6.21 8.08 31.21
N ILE A 203 6.45 9.37 31.43
CA ILE A 203 5.86 10.46 30.63
C ILE A 203 6.39 10.39 29.20
N ALA A 204 7.70 10.15 29.04
CA ALA A 204 8.33 9.95 27.74
C ALA A 204 7.80 8.69 27.03
N ALA A 205 7.62 7.58 27.75
CA ALA A 205 7.10 6.33 27.16
C ALA A 205 5.65 6.47 26.67
N TYR A 206 4.80 7.22 27.37
CA TYR A 206 3.43 7.48 26.92
C TYR A 206 3.38 8.40 25.68
N ALA A 207 4.27 9.39 25.61
CA ALA A 207 4.40 10.24 24.42
C ALA A 207 4.86 9.46 23.18
N ASP A 208 5.72 8.45 23.36
CA ASP A 208 6.22 7.60 22.29
C ASP A 208 5.13 6.63 21.77
N VAL A 209 4.36 6.01 22.68
CA VAL A 209 3.27 5.08 22.35
C VAL A 209 2.09 5.77 21.67
N ASN A 210 1.80 7.02 22.01
CA ASN A 210 0.71 7.80 21.39
C ASN A 210 1.13 8.53 20.11
N SER A 211 2.35 8.31 19.59
CA SER A 211 2.77 8.80 18.27
C SER A 211 2.13 8.02 17.09
N TRP A 212 1.28 7.03 17.38
CA TRP A 212 0.60 6.24 16.35
C TRP A 212 -0.54 7.04 15.68
N GLY A 213 -0.21 7.72 14.57
CA GLY A 213 -1.17 7.89 13.47
C GLY A 213 -1.73 9.30 13.21
N ILE A 214 -1.11 10.37 13.72
CA ILE A 214 -1.35 11.72 13.19
C ILE A 214 -0.06 12.20 12.52
N PRO A 215 -0.04 12.47 11.19
CA PRO A 215 1.12 13.04 10.54
C PRO A 215 1.19 14.53 10.92
N SER A 216 1.77 14.84 12.07
CA SER A 216 2.11 16.21 12.45
C SER A 216 3.49 16.55 11.90
N ALA A 217 3.59 17.66 11.17
CA ALA A 217 4.81 18.20 10.56
C ALA A 217 5.90 18.65 11.56
N SER A 218 5.85 18.17 12.80
CA SER A 218 6.69 18.61 13.92
C SER A 218 7.87 17.69 14.23
N SER A 219 8.02 16.54 13.56
CA SER A 219 9.13 15.60 13.83
C SER A 219 10.45 15.97 13.14
N ILE A 220 10.55 17.15 12.50
CA ILE A 220 11.83 17.67 11.97
C ILE A 220 12.49 18.66 12.96
N VAL A 221 11.79 19.13 13.99
CA VAL A 221 12.26 20.26 14.83
C VAL A 221 12.55 19.88 16.29
N ALA A 222 12.23 18.66 16.72
CA ALA A 222 12.28 18.31 18.14
C ALA A 222 13.70 18.05 18.72
N ASP A 223 14.73 17.91 17.89
CA ASP A 223 16.09 17.56 18.38
C ASP A 223 16.96 18.78 18.76
N ASP A 224 16.52 20.01 18.44
CA ASP A 224 17.35 21.23 18.61
C ASP A 224 16.66 22.40 19.35
N ILE A 225 15.62 22.11 20.14
CA ILE A 225 14.96 23.13 20.97
C ILE A 225 15.72 23.25 22.31
N THR A 226 16.70 24.14 22.36
CA THR A 226 17.34 24.60 23.61
C THR A 226 16.82 25.99 24.00
N GLU A 227 16.91 26.37 25.28
CA GLU A 227 16.44 27.69 25.80
C GLU A 227 16.96 28.88 24.99
N ASN A 228 18.12 28.75 24.36
CA ASN A 228 18.75 29.81 23.56
C ASN A 228 18.19 29.95 22.14
N ASN A 229 17.58 28.89 21.58
CA ASN A 229 17.09 28.85 20.19
C ASN A 229 15.55 28.98 20.09
N MET A 230 14.87 29.08 21.24
CA MET A 230 13.42 29.24 21.27
C MET A 230 12.96 30.57 20.66
N ASN A 231 13.80 31.62 20.72
CA ASN A 231 13.53 32.89 20.06
C ASN A 231 13.56 32.80 18.53
N ASP A 232 14.41 31.93 17.95
CA ASP A 232 14.49 31.76 16.49
C ASP A 232 13.24 31.09 15.91
N LEU A 233 12.53 30.27 16.71
CA LEU A 233 11.27 29.63 16.31
C LEU A 233 10.12 30.64 16.14
N PHE A 234 10.23 31.81 16.77
CA PHE A 234 9.25 32.89 16.70
C PHE A 234 9.78 34.11 15.93
N ALA A 235 10.98 34.04 15.35
CA ALA A 235 11.59 35.18 14.65
C ALA A 235 10.79 35.65 13.42
N ASP A 236 10.08 34.73 12.76
CA ASP A 236 9.20 35.04 11.63
C ASP A 236 7.77 35.44 12.06
N VAL A 237 7.46 35.41 13.35
CA VAL A 237 6.14 35.80 13.88
C VAL A 237 6.26 37.18 14.50
N SER A 238 5.50 38.14 13.96
CA SER A 238 5.48 39.49 14.50
C SER A 238 4.74 39.55 15.86
N ASP A 239 5.18 40.45 16.74
CA ASP A 239 4.53 40.70 18.03
C ASP A 239 3.03 41.04 17.88
N GLU A 240 2.64 41.66 16.76
CA GLU A 240 1.25 42.01 16.44
C GLU A 240 0.40 40.76 16.14
N GLU A 241 0.96 39.74 15.49
CA GLU A 241 0.28 38.47 15.25
C GLU A 241 0.15 37.65 16.53
N LEU A 242 1.18 37.67 17.39
CA LEU A 242 1.13 37.06 18.72
C LEU A 242 0.04 37.71 19.58
N GLN A 243 -0.04 39.05 19.58
CA GLN A 243 -1.07 39.77 20.31
C GLN A 243 -2.48 39.42 19.82
N ARG A 244 -2.68 39.35 18.49
CA ARG A 244 -3.96 38.96 17.89
C ARG A 244 -4.37 37.53 18.25
N TYR A 245 -3.42 36.60 18.30
CA TYR A 245 -3.65 35.22 18.72
C TYR A 245 -4.06 35.14 20.20
N ILE A 246 -3.39 35.90 21.06
CA ILE A 246 -3.69 35.96 22.50
C ILE A 246 -5.09 36.54 22.74
N GLU A 247 -5.47 37.60 22.03
CA GLU A 247 -6.82 38.17 22.10
C GLU A 247 -7.89 37.19 21.61
N GLN A 248 -7.62 36.45 20.53
CA GLN A 248 -8.56 35.48 19.98
C GLN A 248 -8.78 34.28 20.91
N HIS A 249 -7.77 33.90 21.69
CA HIS A 249 -7.81 32.74 22.58
C HIS A 249 -7.92 33.07 24.07
N GLY A 250 -8.17 34.34 24.42
CA GLY A 250 -8.52 34.79 25.77
C GLY A 250 -7.37 34.85 26.77
N GLY A 251 -6.13 35.02 26.29
CA GLY A 251 -4.95 35.21 27.14
C GLY A 251 -4.76 36.66 27.62
N PRO A 252 -3.95 36.89 28.67
CA PRO A 252 -3.64 38.24 29.14
C PRO A 252 -2.82 39.01 28.10
N ALA A 253 -3.21 40.26 27.83
CA ALA A 253 -2.48 41.14 26.91
C ALA A 253 -1.01 41.27 27.31
N LEU A 254 -0.09 41.13 26.35
CA LEU A 254 1.33 41.31 26.59
C LEU A 254 1.58 42.77 26.95
N THR A 255 2.07 43.03 28.17
CA THR A 255 2.54 44.35 28.56
C THR A 255 3.88 44.59 27.89
N THR A 256 3.92 45.47 26.89
CA THR A 256 5.17 45.95 26.31
C THR A 256 5.89 46.81 27.35
N ASN A 257 6.92 46.26 28.00
CA ASN A 257 7.91 47.08 28.68
C ASN A 257 8.91 47.55 27.64
N ASN A 258 8.97 48.87 27.46
CA ASN A 258 9.96 49.57 26.64
C ASN A 258 11.39 49.31 27.12
#